data_AF-Q8DHQ0-F1
#
_entry.id   AF-Q8DHQ0-F1
#
_cell.length_a   1.000
_cell.length_b   1.000
_cell.length_c   1.000
_cell.angle_alpha   90.00
_cell.angle_beta   90.00
_cell.angle_gamma   90.00
#
_symmetry.space_group_name_H-M   'P 1'
#
loop_
_entity.id
_entity.type
_entity.pdbx_description
1 polymer ?
#
loop_
_entity_poly.entity_id
_entity_poly.type
_entity_poly.pdbx_seq_one_letter_code
_entity_poly.pdbx_strand_id
1 'polypeptide(L)'
;MSEFHRRYPTGSIVSDLLQIHDGLFIVKTTLLVGETILATGMAAAPTLEQAEDSARQRALRLLGIHLPVQTEAELIPRVPAALEAAPWSEARNTDLILEPTTPANPHPSHPAVKPASEKPPSKRDPVDLADEIAQTTVEMKRLGWTEAQGRAYLLQRYGKRSRQQLSDEELLDFLHFLQQQPSPGEQSL
;
A
#
# COMPACT_ATOMS: atom_id res chain seq x y z
N MET A 1 20.26 -20.29 -2.96
CA MET A 1 20.79 -19.34 -1.95
C MET A 1 22.27 -18.97 -2.13
N SER A 2 23.00 -19.51 -3.13
CA SER A 2 24.47 -19.64 -3.00
C SER A 2 25.33 -18.56 -3.66
N GLU A 3 24.85 -17.82 -4.66
CA GLU A 3 25.70 -16.85 -5.40
C GLU A 3 26.08 -15.62 -4.59
N PHE A 4 25.17 -15.11 -3.75
CA PHE A 4 25.44 -13.93 -2.93
C PHE A 4 26.53 -14.20 -1.89
N HIS A 5 26.38 -15.24 -1.06
CA HIS A 5 27.40 -15.60 -0.06
C HIS A 5 28.74 -16.03 -0.69
N ARG A 6 28.74 -16.57 -1.92
CA ARG A 6 29.98 -16.89 -2.65
C ARG A 6 30.78 -15.65 -3.06
N ARG A 7 30.09 -14.55 -3.40
CA ARG A 7 30.73 -13.28 -3.79
C ARG A 7 30.90 -12.31 -2.60
N TYR A 8 30.10 -12.47 -1.56
CA TYR A 8 30.11 -11.69 -0.33
C TYR A 8 30.02 -12.63 0.89
N PRO A 9 31.15 -13.22 1.34
CA PRO A 9 31.15 -14.16 2.47
C PRO A 9 30.68 -13.54 3.79
N THR A 10 30.88 -12.22 3.95
CA THR A 10 30.40 -11.40 5.07
C THR A 10 29.09 -10.68 4.76
N GLY A 11 28.38 -11.10 3.70
CA GLY A 11 27.13 -10.49 3.27
C GLY A 11 25.91 -11.05 4.00
N SER A 12 25.01 -10.16 4.39
CA SER A 12 23.75 -10.49 5.06
C SER A 12 22.56 -10.19 4.15
N ILE A 13 21.59 -11.11 4.13
CA ILE A 13 20.30 -10.93 3.47
C ILE A 13 19.27 -10.69 4.57
N VAL A 14 18.64 -9.50 4.59
CA VAL A 14 17.65 -9.12 5.60
C VAL A 14 16.30 -8.91 4.91
N SER A 15 15.28 -9.63 5.36
CA SER A 15 13.91 -9.54 4.84
C SER A 15 12.99 -8.90 5.88
N ASP A 16 12.48 -7.71 5.56
CA ASP A 16 11.50 -6.97 6.37
C ASP A 16 10.09 -7.15 5.78
N LEU A 17 9.15 -7.73 6.52
CA LEU A 17 7.73 -7.64 6.19
C LEU A 17 7.23 -6.23 6.54
N LEU A 18 6.84 -5.44 5.55
CA LEU A 18 6.45 -4.05 5.75
C LEU A 18 4.95 -3.87 5.98
N GLN A 19 4.13 -4.64 5.27
CA GLN A 19 2.67 -4.52 5.36
C GLN A 19 1.98 -5.81 4.92
N ILE A 20 0.77 -6.04 5.43
CA ILE A 20 -0.18 -7.02 4.91
C ILE A 20 -1.44 -6.25 4.50
N HIS A 21 -1.91 -6.39 3.26
CA HIS A 21 -3.09 -5.68 2.78
C HIS A 21 -3.93 -6.58 1.85
N ASP A 22 -5.21 -6.78 2.17
CA ASP A 22 -6.14 -7.63 1.40
C ASP A 22 -5.58 -9.04 1.08
N GLY A 23 -4.85 -9.63 2.04
CA GLY A 23 -4.20 -10.94 1.88
C GLY A 23 -2.85 -10.91 1.16
N LEU A 24 -2.40 -9.76 0.65
CA LEU A 24 -1.08 -9.59 0.07
C LEU A 24 -0.06 -9.17 1.13
N PHE A 25 0.98 -9.98 1.30
CA PHE A 25 2.16 -9.69 2.11
C PHE A 25 3.14 -8.88 1.29
N ILE A 26 3.63 -7.75 1.79
CA ILE A 26 4.57 -6.87 1.10
C ILE A 26 5.92 -6.87 1.83
N VAL A 27 6.92 -7.51 1.23
CA VAL A 27 8.23 -7.78 1.82
C VAL A 27 9.32 -7.00 1.09
N LYS A 28 10.25 -6.42 1.86
CA LYS A 28 11.49 -5.76 1.42
C LYS A 28 12.68 -6.63 1.77
N THR A 29 13.46 -7.06 0.79
CA THR A 29 14.73 -7.75 1.02
C THR A 29 15.90 -6.82 0.72
N THR A 30 16.75 -6.61 1.71
CA THR A 30 17.95 -5.77 1.66
C THR A 30 19.18 -6.68 1.67
N LEU A 31 20.13 -6.43 0.77
CA LEU A 31 21.40 -7.13 0.68
C LEU A 31 22.50 -6.20 1.21
N LEU A 32 23.11 -6.56 2.33
CA LEU A 32 24.10 -5.75 3.03
C LEU A 32 25.46 -6.45 3.05
N VAL A 33 26.54 -5.67 3.05
CA VAL A 33 27.90 -6.15 3.33
C VAL A 33 28.57 -5.12 4.26
N GLY A 34 28.81 -5.52 5.50
CA GLY A 34 29.09 -4.55 6.57
C GLY A 34 27.89 -3.60 6.73
N GLU A 35 28.16 -2.30 6.72
CA GLU A 35 27.13 -1.24 6.80
C GLU A 35 26.59 -0.80 5.44
N THR A 36 27.17 -1.27 4.33
CA THR A 36 26.79 -0.84 2.98
C THR A 36 25.66 -1.71 2.43
N ILE A 37 24.54 -1.07 2.07
CA ILE A 37 23.46 -1.70 1.29
C ILE A 37 23.92 -1.80 -0.17
N LEU A 38 24.01 -3.02 -0.69
CA LEU A 38 24.39 -3.30 -2.08
C LEU A 38 23.19 -3.31 -3.03
N ALA A 39 22.04 -3.79 -2.58
CA ALA A 39 20.77 -3.69 -3.30
C ALA A 39 19.58 -3.93 -2.38
N THR A 40 18.41 -3.42 -2.78
CA THR A 40 17.12 -3.68 -2.12
C THR A 40 16.10 -4.08 -3.17
N GLY A 41 15.37 -5.17 -2.93
CA GLY A 41 14.27 -5.63 -3.77
C GLY A 41 12.99 -5.75 -2.95
N MET A 42 11.83 -5.59 -3.58
CA MET A 42 10.55 -5.54 -2.86
C MET A 42 9.46 -6.23 -3.68
N ALA A 43 8.50 -6.87 -3.00
CA ALA A 43 7.42 -7.60 -3.65
C ALA A 43 6.17 -7.67 -2.77
N ALA A 44 5.00 -7.64 -3.41
CA ALA A 44 3.75 -8.11 -2.81
C ALA A 44 3.39 -9.50 -3.37
N ALA A 45 2.92 -10.41 -2.54
CA ALA A 45 2.34 -11.69 -2.96
C ALA A 45 1.29 -12.21 -1.96
N PRO A 46 0.39 -13.14 -2.36
CA PRO A 46 -0.66 -13.67 -1.49
C PRO A 46 -0.17 -14.52 -0.29
N THR A 47 1.11 -14.90 -0.27
CA THR A 47 1.73 -15.57 0.88
C THR A 47 3.07 -14.91 1.20
N LEU A 48 3.48 -15.03 2.47
CA LEU A 48 4.72 -14.45 2.98
C LEU A 48 5.95 -15.00 2.25
N GLU A 49 5.98 -16.31 2.00
CA GLU A 49 7.10 -17.01 1.36
C GLU A 49 7.28 -16.53 -0.08
N GLN A 50 6.17 -16.40 -0.83
CA GLN A 50 6.21 -15.91 -2.21
C GLN A 50 6.63 -14.43 -2.28
N ALA A 51 6.22 -13.62 -1.31
CA ALA A 51 6.60 -12.22 -1.23
C ALA A 51 8.09 -12.08 -0.92
N GLU A 52 8.61 -12.83 0.04
CA GLU A 52 10.03 -12.82 0.37
C GLU A 52 10.89 -13.36 -0.78
N ASP A 53 10.53 -14.50 -1.37
CA ASP A 53 11.29 -15.08 -2.49
C ASP A 53 11.35 -14.11 -3.68
N SER A 54 10.24 -13.46 -4.01
CA SER A 54 10.17 -12.45 -5.07
C SER A 54 10.99 -11.19 -4.75
N ALA A 55 10.96 -10.72 -3.51
CA ALA A 55 11.73 -9.56 -3.05
C ALA A 55 13.25 -9.86 -3.08
N ARG A 56 13.65 -11.04 -2.59
CA ARG A 56 15.02 -11.54 -2.60
C ARG A 56 15.56 -11.71 -4.01
N GLN A 57 14.77 -12.29 -4.93
CA GLN A 57 15.15 -12.42 -6.33
C GLN A 57 15.34 -11.05 -7.01
N ARG A 58 14.48 -10.06 -6.73
CA ARG A 58 14.64 -8.68 -7.24
C ARG A 58 15.90 -8.00 -6.71
N ALA A 59 16.20 -8.15 -5.42
CA ALA A 59 17.41 -7.60 -4.80
C ALA A 59 18.68 -8.19 -5.44
N LEU A 60 18.72 -9.51 -5.62
CA LEU A 60 19.85 -10.21 -6.25
C LEU A 60 20.03 -9.82 -7.72
N ARG A 61 18.93 -9.59 -8.46
CA ARG A 61 18.96 -9.14 -9.86
C ARG A 61 19.57 -7.74 -10.02
N LEU A 62 19.27 -6.81 -9.11
CA LEU A 62 19.83 -5.46 -9.14
C LEU A 62 21.36 -5.41 -8.93
N LEU A 63 21.93 -6.43 -8.29
CA LEU A 63 23.37 -6.61 -8.08
C LEU A 63 24.15 -7.06 -9.33
N GLY A 64 23.55 -7.00 -10.53
CA GLY A 64 24.20 -7.35 -11.79
C GLY A 64 24.33 -8.86 -12.06
N ILE A 65 23.67 -9.69 -11.24
CA ILE A 65 23.58 -11.14 -11.47
C ILE A 65 22.42 -11.37 -12.48
N HIS A 66 22.76 -11.28 -13.77
CA HIS A 66 21.90 -11.25 -14.97
C HIS A 66 20.88 -12.41 -15.12
N LEU A 67 19.80 -12.38 -15.95
CA LEU A 67 19.47 -11.64 -17.20
C LEU A 67 17.92 -11.29 -17.24
N PRO A 68 17.25 -10.88 -18.35
CA PRO A 68 16.69 -9.52 -18.54
C PRO A 68 15.13 -9.41 -18.65
N VAL A 69 14.64 -8.18 -18.97
CA VAL A 69 13.29 -7.82 -19.53
C VAL A 69 12.10 -7.80 -18.52
N GLN A 70 11.28 -6.75 -18.32
CA GLN A 70 11.28 -5.31 -18.75
C GLN A 70 10.76 -4.36 -17.63
N THR A 71 11.13 -3.08 -17.75
CA THR A 71 10.64 -1.86 -17.05
C THR A 71 9.20 -1.51 -17.55
N GLU A 72 8.33 -0.75 -16.87
CA GLU A 72 8.39 0.71 -16.71
C GLU A 72 7.33 1.27 -15.75
N ALA A 73 7.63 2.42 -15.13
CA ALA A 73 6.68 3.24 -14.37
C ALA A 73 6.82 4.70 -14.84
N GLU A 74 5.71 5.36 -15.22
CA GLU A 74 5.75 6.75 -15.71
C GLU A 74 4.61 7.63 -15.15
N LEU A 75 4.95 8.91 -14.93
CA LEU A 75 4.19 10.02 -14.34
C LEU A 75 4.79 11.37 -14.84
N ILE A 76 4.08 12.48 -15.08
CA ILE A 76 2.63 12.77 -14.95
C ILE A 76 1.98 13.10 -16.33
N PRO A 77 1.80 14.35 -16.90
CA PRO A 77 0.87 14.49 -18.05
C PRO A 77 1.31 15.36 -19.26
N ARG A 78 0.62 15.18 -20.40
CA ARG A 78 0.39 16.23 -21.41
C ARG A 78 -0.90 15.99 -22.22
N VAL A 79 -1.81 16.97 -22.20
CA VAL A 79 -2.88 17.18 -23.21
C VAL A 79 -2.59 18.52 -23.91
N PRO A 80 -2.80 18.64 -25.23
CA PRO A 80 -4.12 18.93 -25.83
C PRO A 80 -4.49 17.90 -26.92
N ALA A 81 -5.75 17.51 -27.13
CA ALA A 81 -6.94 18.30 -27.51
C ALA A 81 -6.90 18.88 -28.94
N ALA A 82 -7.33 18.08 -29.93
CA ALA A 82 -8.07 18.50 -31.13
C ALA A 82 -8.61 17.26 -31.88
N LEU A 83 -9.81 17.39 -32.46
CA LEU A 83 -10.41 16.70 -33.63
C LEU A 83 -9.85 15.32 -34.10
N GLU A 84 -10.66 14.35 -34.53
CA GLU A 84 -11.89 14.54 -35.31
C GLU A 84 -12.90 13.36 -35.18
N ALA A 85 -14.05 13.56 -35.81
CA ALA A 85 -15.32 12.85 -35.73
C ALA A 85 -15.34 11.30 -35.84
N ALA A 86 -16.40 10.76 -35.24
CA ALA A 86 -17.03 9.45 -35.47
C ALA A 86 -17.61 9.35 -36.93
N PRO A 87 -18.26 8.24 -37.42
CA PRO A 87 -19.10 7.30 -36.64
C PRO A 87 -19.13 5.79 -37.06
N TRP A 88 -19.85 5.01 -36.23
CA TRP A 88 -20.78 3.90 -36.53
C TRP A 88 -21.09 3.61 -38.04
N SER A 89 -21.32 2.38 -38.52
CA SER A 89 -21.96 1.16 -37.97
C SER A 89 -21.39 -0.12 -38.68
N GLU A 90 -21.82 -1.38 -38.52
CA GLU A 90 -23.12 -1.93 -38.08
C GLU A 90 -23.09 -3.40 -37.63
N ALA A 91 -23.91 -3.68 -36.61
CA ALA A 91 -24.59 -4.94 -36.27
C ALA A 91 -23.95 -6.31 -36.61
N ARG A 92 -23.65 -7.07 -35.53
CA ARG A 92 -24.59 -8.10 -35.05
C ARG A 92 -24.70 -8.11 -33.51
N ASN A 93 -25.59 -7.26 -33.01
CA ASN A 93 -26.47 -7.60 -31.88
C ASN A 93 -27.30 -8.85 -32.25
N THR A 94 -27.81 -9.71 -31.38
CA THR A 94 -27.82 -9.91 -29.91
C THR A 94 -28.21 -11.41 -29.73
N ASP A 95 -28.25 -12.07 -28.57
CA ASP A 95 -28.55 -11.62 -27.22
C ASP A 95 -28.18 -12.69 -26.17
N LEU A 96 -28.10 -12.29 -24.89
CA LEU A 96 -28.15 -13.12 -23.67
C LEU A 96 -26.97 -14.11 -23.40
N ILE A 97 -26.20 -14.03 -22.29
CA ILE A 97 -26.33 -13.31 -21.01
C ILE A 97 -24.93 -12.97 -20.44
N LEU A 98 -24.74 -11.72 -19.99
CA LEU A 98 -23.74 -11.19 -19.03
C LEU A 98 -22.22 -11.43 -19.29
N GLU A 99 -21.64 -10.48 -20.02
CA GLU A 99 -20.35 -9.75 -19.85
C GLU A 99 -19.39 -10.05 -18.64
N PRO A 100 -18.08 -9.69 -18.72
CA PRO A 100 -17.09 -10.02 -19.76
C PRO A 100 -15.66 -10.30 -19.19
N THR A 101 -14.68 -10.53 -20.09
CA THR A 101 -13.23 -10.18 -19.92
C THR A 101 -12.36 -10.95 -18.90
N THR A 102 -11.71 -12.00 -19.40
CA THR A 102 -10.24 -12.25 -19.24
C THR A 102 -9.43 -11.08 -19.85
N PRO A 103 -8.11 -10.83 -19.55
CA PRO A 103 -7.17 -11.63 -18.75
C PRO A 103 -6.18 -10.83 -17.82
N ALA A 104 -5.29 -11.58 -17.15
CA ALA A 104 -3.88 -11.25 -16.82
C ALA A 104 -3.44 -9.87 -16.23
N ASN A 105 -3.13 -9.91 -14.92
CA ASN A 105 -1.93 -9.38 -14.21
C ASN A 105 -0.81 -8.68 -15.05
N PRO A 106 -0.19 -7.56 -14.58
CA PRO A 106 0.95 -7.68 -13.63
C PRO A 106 1.17 -6.56 -12.58
N HIS A 107 1.70 -6.95 -11.41
CA HIS A 107 2.42 -6.11 -10.43
C HIS A 107 3.89 -5.90 -10.91
N PRO A 108 4.72 -4.88 -10.49
CA PRO A 108 4.90 -4.43 -9.09
C PRO A 108 5.37 -2.96 -8.86
N SER A 109 5.68 -2.56 -7.61
CA SER A 109 7.00 -1.97 -7.24
C SER A 109 7.06 -1.31 -5.87
N HIS A 110 8.32 -1.09 -5.45
CA HIS A 110 8.79 -0.43 -4.22
C HIS A 110 10.35 -0.50 -4.19
N PRO A 111 11.11 0.41 -3.55
CA PRO A 111 11.37 0.34 -2.09
C PRO A 111 11.60 1.68 -1.32
N ALA A 112 11.81 1.60 0.01
CA ALA A 112 12.14 2.69 0.94
C ALA A 112 13.66 2.87 1.20
N VAL A 113 14.13 4.11 1.43
CA VAL A 113 15.25 4.48 2.35
C VAL A 113 15.22 5.98 2.71
N LYS A 114 15.53 6.31 3.96
CA LYS A 114 15.93 7.67 4.42
C LYS A 114 17.47 7.76 4.34
N PRO A 115 18.11 8.95 4.19
CA PRO A 115 18.40 9.76 5.37
C PRO A 115 18.39 11.31 5.20
N ALA A 116 17.88 11.98 6.23
CA ALA A 116 18.27 13.29 6.78
C ALA A 116 18.61 14.50 5.85
N SER A 117 17.67 15.44 5.76
CA SER A 117 17.95 16.89 5.88
C SER A 117 16.90 17.59 6.76
N GLU A 118 17.39 18.11 7.89
CA GLU A 118 16.96 19.29 8.69
C GLU A 118 15.49 19.77 8.77
N LYS A 119 14.92 19.65 9.99
CA LYS A 119 14.06 20.58 10.79
C LYS A 119 12.83 21.27 10.13
N PRO A 120 11.69 21.47 10.84
CA PRO A 120 11.47 21.45 12.32
C PRO A 120 10.40 20.38 12.72
N PRO A 121 9.83 20.35 13.95
CA PRO A 121 9.11 19.17 14.43
C PRO A 121 7.59 19.16 14.15
N SER A 122 7.09 17.98 13.79
CA SER A 122 5.72 17.51 14.07
C SER A 122 5.81 16.27 14.98
N LYS A 123 6.24 16.41 16.24
CA LYS A 123 5.42 16.76 17.42
C LYS A 123 4.48 15.68 17.97
N ARG A 124 4.43 14.47 17.39
CA ARG A 124 3.79 13.32 18.04
C ARG A 124 4.69 12.10 17.99
N ASP A 125 4.84 11.45 19.14
CA ASP A 125 5.59 10.22 19.28
C ASP A 125 4.75 9.04 18.74
N PRO A 126 5.36 7.91 18.33
CA PRO A 126 4.61 6.75 17.82
C PRO A 126 3.57 6.18 18.79
N VAL A 127 3.65 6.56 20.07
CA VAL A 127 2.69 6.22 21.12
C VAL A 127 1.39 7.01 20.98
N ASP A 128 1.45 8.29 20.58
CA ASP A 128 0.26 9.15 20.44
C ASP A 128 -0.67 8.65 19.32
N LEU A 129 -0.09 8.21 18.19
CA LEU A 129 -0.87 7.63 17.08
C LEU A 129 -1.58 6.34 17.50
N ALA A 130 -0.94 5.52 18.35
CA ALA A 130 -1.56 4.30 18.88
C ALA A 130 -2.72 4.63 19.84
N ASP A 131 -2.58 5.70 20.63
CA ASP A 131 -3.63 6.21 21.52
C ASP A 131 -4.82 6.76 20.72
N GLU A 132 -4.59 7.57 19.67
CA GLU A 132 -5.66 8.07 18.79
C GLU A 132 -6.41 6.92 18.08
N ILE A 133 -5.72 5.85 17.64
CA ILE A 133 -6.36 4.65 17.07
C ILE A 133 -7.22 3.93 18.13
N ALA A 134 -6.73 3.85 19.37
CA ALA A 134 -7.47 3.27 20.49
C ALA A 134 -8.71 4.12 20.84
N GLN A 135 -8.56 5.43 20.99
CA GLN A 135 -9.64 6.37 21.27
C GLN A 135 -10.70 6.36 20.17
N THR A 136 -10.29 6.37 18.90
CA THR A 136 -11.21 6.23 17.75
C THR A 136 -12.07 4.96 17.90
N THR A 137 -11.46 3.86 18.33
CA THR A 137 -12.15 2.59 18.58
C THR A 137 -13.13 2.66 19.75
N VAL A 138 -12.81 3.43 20.80
CA VAL A 138 -13.72 3.73 21.91
C VAL A 138 -14.91 4.57 21.43
N GLU A 139 -14.68 5.59 20.60
CA GLU A 139 -15.76 6.45 20.07
C GLU A 139 -16.74 5.68 19.18
N MET A 140 -16.29 4.84 18.24
CA MET A 140 -17.24 4.00 17.47
C MET A 140 -18.02 3.05 18.37
N LYS A 141 -17.40 2.46 19.40
CA LYS A 141 -18.11 1.63 20.39
C LYS A 141 -19.16 2.44 21.16
N ARG A 142 -18.86 3.67 21.58
CA ARG A 142 -19.81 4.60 22.22
C ARG A 142 -21.01 4.89 21.32
N LEU A 143 -20.77 5.07 20.02
CA LEU A 143 -21.82 5.34 19.03
C LEU A 143 -22.57 4.09 18.54
N GLY A 144 -22.20 2.89 18.99
CA GLY A 144 -22.73 1.63 18.45
C GLY A 144 -22.33 1.36 17.00
N TRP A 145 -21.33 2.06 16.47
CA TRP A 145 -20.83 1.88 15.11
C TRP A 145 -20.06 0.56 14.99
N THR A 146 -20.48 -0.26 14.03
CA THR A 146 -19.76 -1.48 13.64
C THR A 146 -18.48 -1.13 12.87
N GLU A 147 -17.52 -2.05 12.87
CA GLU A 147 -16.30 -1.88 12.08
C GLU A 147 -16.57 -1.78 10.57
N ALA A 148 -17.68 -2.37 10.10
CA ALA A 148 -18.15 -2.23 8.73
C ALA A 148 -18.62 -0.80 8.42
N GLN A 149 -19.38 -0.16 9.31
CA GLN A 149 -19.79 1.24 9.17
C GLN A 149 -18.58 2.19 9.22
N GLY A 150 -17.67 1.99 10.18
CA GLY A 150 -16.41 2.73 10.24
C GLY A 150 -15.60 2.57 8.95
N ARG A 151 -15.41 1.34 8.46
CA ARG A 151 -14.71 1.07 7.19
C ARG A 151 -15.40 1.70 5.98
N ALA A 152 -16.73 1.67 5.91
CA ALA A 152 -17.48 2.29 4.82
C ALA A 152 -17.30 3.82 4.83
N TYR A 153 -17.38 4.46 5.99
CA TYR A 153 -17.12 5.90 6.15
C TYR A 153 -15.69 6.27 5.73
N LEU A 154 -14.68 5.51 6.18
CA LEU A 154 -13.29 5.77 5.82
C LEU A 154 -13.01 5.60 4.32
N LEU A 155 -13.67 4.63 3.69
CA LEU A 155 -13.56 4.40 2.25
C LEU A 155 -14.26 5.49 1.45
N GLN A 156 -15.39 6.00 1.94
CA GLN A 156 -16.14 7.09 1.32
C GLN A 156 -15.48 8.47 1.52
N ARG A 157 -14.87 8.73 2.68
CA ARG A 157 -14.33 10.04 3.06
C ARG A 157 -12.85 10.22 2.70
N TYR A 158 -12.03 9.20 2.90
CA TYR A 158 -10.57 9.25 2.69
C TYR A 158 -10.08 8.26 1.63
N GLY A 159 -10.95 7.39 1.09
CA GLY A 159 -10.54 6.31 0.19
C GLY A 159 -9.82 5.14 0.87
N LYS A 160 -9.84 5.06 2.22
CA LYS A 160 -9.00 4.12 2.99
C LYS A 160 -9.81 3.00 3.64
N ARG A 161 -9.22 1.80 3.74
CA ARG A 161 -9.91 0.58 4.21
C ARG A 161 -9.73 0.31 5.71
N SER A 162 -8.82 1.02 6.38
CA SER A 162 -8.54 0.89 7.82
C SER A 162 -8.07 2.21 8.42
N ARG A 163 -8.36 2.40 9.71
CA ARG A 163 -7.89 3.55 10.52
C ARG A 163 -6.37 3.64 10.57
N GLN A 164 -5.69 2.48 10.55
CA GLN A 164 -4.22 2.39 10.53
C GLN A 164 -3.58 2.88 9.22
N GLN A 165 -4.38 3.14 8.17
CA GLN A 165 -3.90 3.72 6.91
C GLN A 165 -4.12 5.24 6.85
N LEU A 166 -4.85 5.81 7.82
CA LEU A 166 -5.04 7.26 7.93
C LEU A 166 -3.72 7.91 8.32
N SER A 167 -3.47 9.09 7.76
CA SER A 167 -2.47 10.02 8.24
C SER A 167 -2.95 10.67 9.54
N ASP A 168 -2.03 11.19 10.35
CA ASP A 168 -2.30 11.89 11.62
C ASP A 168 -3.46 12.87 11.56
N GLU A 169 -3.54 13.66 10.50
CA GLU A 169 -4.59 14.67 10.27
C GLU A 169 -5.95 14.05 9.95
N GLU A 170 -5.99 12.99 9.13
CA GLU A 170 -7.22 12.28 8.77
C GLU A 170 -7.76 11.43 9.93
N LEU A 171 -6.87 10.88 10.77
CA LEU A 171 -7.24 10.15 11.97
C LEU A 171 -7.84 11.11 13.00
N LEU A 172 -7.24 12.29 13.19
CA LEU A 172 -7.75 13.33 14.07
C LEU A 172 -9.09 13.88 13.58
N ASP A 173 -9.25 14.12 12.27
CA ASP A 173 -10.53 14.53 11.65
C ASP A 173 -11.61 13.46 11.86
N PHE A 174 -11.29 12.19 11.65
CA PHE A 174 -12.22 11.08 11.88
C PHE A 174 -12.60 10.93 13.37
N LEU A 175 -11.62 11.04 14.28
CA LEU A 175 -11.86 11.01 15.72
C LEU A 175 -12.76 12.17 16.15
N HIS A 176 -12.48 13.38 15.68
CA HIS A 176 -13.27 14.58 15.97
C HIS A 176 -14.69 14.47 15.40
N PHE A 177 -14.86 13.93 14.19
CA PHE A 177 -16.16 13.65 13.60
C PHE A 177 -17.00 12.70 14.47
N LEU A 178 -16.40 11.63 15.01
CA LEU A 178 -17.07 10.69 15.91
C LEU A 178 -17.44 11.34 17.25
N GLN A 179 -16.56 12.16 17.81
CA GLN A 179 -16.83 12.92 19.04
C GLN A 179 -18.01 13.89 18.88
N GLN A 180 -18.23 14.45 17.68
CA GLN A 180 -19.37 15.30 17.39
C GLN A 180 -20.68 14.54 17.12
N GLN A 181 -20.67 13.21 16.94
CA GLN A 181 -21.91 12.45 16.76
C GLN A 181 -22.65 12.28 18.10
N PRO A 182 -23.98 12.52 18.13
CA PRO A 182 -24.78 12.27 19.32
C PRO A 182 -24.72 10.79 19.70
N SER A 183 -24.56 10.49 20.98
CA SER A 183 -24.65 9.10 21.43
C SER A 183 -26.10 8.59 21.22
N PRO A 184 -26.30 7.30 20.85
CA PRO A 184 -27.64 6.74 20.71
C PRO A 184 -28.52 6.79 21.99
N GLY A 185 -27.94 7.15 23.14
CA GLY A 185 -28.65 7.33 24.41
C GLY A 185 -29.08 8.77 24.72
N GLU A 186 -28.60 9.78 24.00
CA GLU A 186 -28.86 11.20 24.30
C GLU A 186 -30.07 11.81 23.56
N GLN A 187 -30.73 11.07 22.68
CA GLN A 187 -31.92 11.54 21.94
C GLN A 187 -33.26 11.11 22.56
N SER A 188 -33.28 10.68 23.82
CA SER A 188 -34.52 10.42 24.57
C SER A 188 -34.62 11.26 25.84
N LEU A 189 -35.02 12.53 25.66
CA LEU A 189 -35.56 13.39 26.72
C LEU A 189 -36.47 14.48 26.12
#